data_AF-A0A0R2TMG4-F1
#
_entry.id   AF-A0A0R2TMG4-F1
#
_cell.length_a   1.000
_cell.length_b   1.000
_cell.length_c   1.000
_cell.angle_alpha   90.00
_cell.angle_beta   90.00
_cell.angle_gamma   90.00
#
_symmetry.space_group_name_H-M   'P 1'
#
loop_
_entity.id
_entity.type
_entity.pdbx_description
1 polymer ?
#
loop_
_entity_poly.entity_id
_entity_poly.type
_entity_poly.pdbx_seq_one_letter_code
_entity_poly.pdbx_strand_id
1 'polypeptide(L)'
;MKKILLLFTLSLLFSCNNSKKSTQNNNKEVNENEYVDLLGVFNKKELNKEPYDFWFKENYTNYELDYDIADKIKPLIKEIEITVFMGTWCSDSRMHSPAFFKLTDYLKIKDKNMNLIAMTLDKTTPDSLEKNQDIINIPTIIFKKNGKEINRIVEFPIETIEKDIYNILSGKDYKNAYADF
;
A
#
# COMPACT_ATOMS: atom_id res chain seq x y z
N MET A 1 35.72 -53.89 -53.86
CA MET A 1 36.79 -53.32 -54.70
C MET A 1 36.17 -52.45 -55.79
N LYS A 2 36.67 -51.21 -55.96
CA LYS A 2 36.52 -50.28 -57.10
C LYS A 2 35.08 -49.83 -57.44
N LYS A 3 34.64 -48.64 -56.99
CA LYS A 3 34.85 -47.28 -57.56
C LYS A 3 34.40 -47.14 -59.01
N ILE A 4 33.44 -46.23 -59.25
CA ILE A 4 33.39 -45.17 -60.29
C ILE A 4 31.93 -44.73 -60.48
N LEU A 5 31.54 -43.50 -60.81
CA LEU A 5 32.00 -42.10 -60.69
C LEU A 5 30.95 -41.30 -61.50
N LEU A 6 30.77 -40.01 -61.19
CA LEU A 6 30.17 -38.93 -62.04
C LEU A 6 28.62 -38.87 -62.02
N LEU A 7 27.96 -37.70 -62.00
CA LEU A 7 28.41 -36.32 -62.16
C LEU A 7 27.41 -35.34 -61.53
N PHE A 8 27.98 -34.28 -60.96
CA PHE A 8 27.45 -32.96 -60.63
C PHE A 8 26.23 -32.47 -61.42
N THR A 9 25.24 -31.94 -60.69
CA THR A 9 24.57 -30.68 -61.05
C THR A 9 24.30 -29.81 -59.82
N LEU A 10 24.91 -28.63 -59.88
CA LEU A 10 24.93 -27.51 -58.94
C LEU A 10 23.63 -26.70 -59.03
N SER A 11 22.95 -26.42 -57.92
CA SER A 11 22.33 -25.10 -57.69
C SER A 11 21.70 -24.93 -56.30
N LEU A 12 22.21 -23.89 -55.62
CA LEU A 12 21.51 -22.91 -54.78
C LEU A 12 21.16 -23.30 -53.34
N LEU A 13 22.03 -22.81 -52.46
CA LEU A 13 21.82 -22.58 -51.04
C LEU A 13 20.68 -21.58 -50.82
N PHE A 14 19.66 -21.96 -50.05
CA PHE A 14 18.94 -21.05 -49.18
C PHE A 14 18.90 -21.63 -47.78
N SER A 15 19.83 -21.15 -46.96
CA SER A 15 19.84 -21.34 -45.52
C SER A 15 18.95 -20.26 -44.92
N CYS A 16 17.81 -20.65 -44.34
CA CYS A 16 17.05 -19.79 -43.44
C CYS A 16 17.07 -20.39 -42.05
N ASN A 17 18.08 -20.02 -41.28
CA ASN A 17 18.16 -20.26 -39.85
C ASN A 17 17.37 -19.14 -39.16
N ASN A 18 16.09 -19.38 -38.87
CA ASN A 18 15.25 -18.37 -38.21
C ASN A 18 15.38 -18.52 -36.68
N SER A 19 16.48 -18.00 -36.13
CA SER A 19 16.52 -17.71 -34.69
C SER A 19 15.59 -16.53 -34.44
N LYS A 20 14.44 -16.78 -33.80
CA LYS A 20 13.62 -15.70 -33.25
C LYS A 20 14.44 -14.99 -32.16
N LYS A 21 15.10 -13.90 -32.55
CA LYS A 21 15.48 -12.82 -31.66
C LYS A 21 14.17 -12.27 -31.09
N SER A 22 13.94 -12.48 -29.80
CA SER A 22 12.99 -11.66 -29.05
C SER A 22 13.62 -10.27 -28.97
N THR A 23 13.24 -9.41 -29.90
CA THR A 23 13.53 -7.98 -29.83
C THR A 23 12.71 -7.44 -28.67
N GLN A 24 13.37 -7.21 -27.53
CA GLN A 24 12.83 -6.39 -26.47
C GLN A 24 12.78 -4.95 -27.00
N ASN A 25 11.70 -4.64 -27.71
CA ASN A 25 11.36 -3.28 -28.11
C ASN A 25 10.98 -2.52 -26.84
N ASN A 26 11.92 -1.73 -26.33
CA ASN A 26 11.66 -0.67 -25.36
C ASN A 26 10.94 0.50 -26.04
N ASN A 27 9.71 0.26 -26.51
CA ASN A 27 8.75 1.31 -26.81
C ASN A 27 7.65 1.24 -25.75
N LYS A 28 7.96 1.69 -24.53
CA LYS A 28 6.92 2.21 -23.66
C LYS A 28 6.51 3.56 -24.27
N GLU A 29 5.50 3.53 -25.12
CA GLU A 29 4.61 4.69 -25.25
C GLU A 29 4.14 5.00 -23.82
N VAL A 30 4.63 6.12 -23.27
CA VAL A 30 4.14 6.62 -21.99
C VAL A 30 2.72 7.10 -22.26
N ASN A 31 1.75 6.24 -21.95
CA ASN A 31 0.36 6.66 -21.82
C ASN A 31 0.31 7.67 -20.68
N GLU A 32 0.06 8.93 -21.02
CA GLU A 32 0.22 10.08 -20.12
C GLU A 32 -0.88 10.17 -19.04
N ASN A 33 -1.65 9.11 -18.76
CA ASN A 33 -2.76 9.12 -17.78
C ASN A 33 -3.08 7.74 -17.14
N GLU A 34 -2.12 6.81 -17.02
CA GLU A 34 -2.41 5.54 -16.33
C GLU A 34 -2.35 5.74 -14.81
N TYR A 35 -3.46 5.46 -14.12
CA TYR A 35 -3.50 5.46 -12.65
C TYR A 35 -2.65 4.29 -12.14
N VAL A 36 -1.42 4.59 -11.71
CA VAL A 36 -0.54 3.59 -11.11
C VAL A 36 -0.81 3.58 -9.60
N ASP A 37 -1.04 2.42 -9.01
CA ASP A 37 -1.17 2.32 -7.55
C ASP A 37 0.19 2.38 -6.84
N LEU A 38 0.20 2.96 -5.65
CA LEU A 38 1.37 2.83 -4.77
C LEU A 38 1.50 1.38 -4.32
N LEU A 39 2.73 0.92 -4.15
CA LEU A 39 3.02 -0.44 -3.73
C LEU A 39 4.25 -0.51 -2.81
N GLY A 40 4.14 -1.26 -1.72
CA GLY A 40 5.18 -1.38 -0.70
C GLY A 40 5.24 -0.17 0.24
N VAL A 41 6.39 0.04 0.88
CA VAL A 41 6.59 1.18 1.79
C VAL A 41 6.57 2.48 0.99
N PHE A 42 5.78 3.45 1.44
CA PHE A 42 5.68 4.75 0.77
C PHE A 42 5.76 5.93 1.76
N ASN A 43 6.09 7.11 1.25
CA ASN A 43 6.02 8.35 2.02
C ASN A 43 4.63 8.97 1.85
N LYS A 44 3.98 9.39 2.95
CA LYS A 44 2.66 10.08 2.90
C LYS A 44 2.61 11.23 1.88
N LYS A 45 3.72 11.94 1.65
CA LYS A 45 3.80 13.02 0.66
C LYS A 45 3.46 12.58 -0.76
N GLU A 46 3.64 11.31 -1.10
CA GLU A 46 3.21 10.75 -2.39
C GLU A 46 1.70 10.92 -2.60
N LEU A 47 0.88 10.84 -1.54
CA LEU A 47 -0.58 11.05 -1.61
C LEU A 47 -0.98 12.49 -1.97
N ASN A 48 -0.05 13.45 -1.96
CA ASN A 48 -0.31 14.83 -2.39
C ASN A 48 0.01 15.08 -3.87
N LYS A 49 0.40 14.03 -4.61
CA LYS A 49 0.68 14.08 -6.05
C LYS A 49 -0.44 13.42 -6.84
N GLU A 50 -0.60 13.82 -8.10
CA GLU A 50 -1.46 13.10 -9.04
C GLU A 50 -0.98 11.64 -9.18
N PRO A 51 -1.91 10.69 -9.36
CA PRO A 51 -3.36 10.87 -9.42
C PRO A 51 -4.06 10.72 -8.06
N TYR A 52 -3.34 10.75 -6.94
CA TYR A 52 -3.91 10.45 -5.61
C TYR A 52 -4.46 11.68 -4.88
N ASP A 53 -3.92 12.84 -5.23
CA ASP A 53 -4.14 14.07 -4.50
C ASP A 53 -5.59 14.54 -4.49
N PHE A 54 -6.37 14.25 -5.54
CA PHE A 54 -7.78 14.65 -5.59
C PHE A 54 -8.58 14.09 -4.41
N TRP A 55 -8.56 12.76 -4.20
CA TRP A 55 -9.31 12.13 -3.12
C TRP A 55 -8.63 12.37 -1.78
N PHE A 56 -7.29 12.44 -1.75
CA PHE A 56 -6.57 12.63 -0.52
C PHE A 56 -6.85 14.01 0.07
N LYS A 57 -6.71 15.08 -0.72
CA LYS A 57 -6.93 16.46 -0.27
C LYS A 57 -8.38 16.69 0.12
N GLU A 58 -9.33 16.16 -0.64
CA GLU A 58 -10.77 16.29 -0.35
C GLU A 58 -11.12 15.66 1.01
N ASN A 59 -10.83 14.36 1.19
CA ASN A 59 -11.16 13.65 2.43
C ASN A 59 -10.35 14.17 3.62
N TYR A 60 -9.09 14.55 3.42
CA TYR A 60 -8.27 15.18 4.46
C TYR A 60 -8.86 16.54 4.89
N THR A 61 -9.28 17.37 3.94
CA THR A 61 -9.80 18.71 4.25
C THR A 61 -11.15 18.63 4.93
N ASN A 62 -12.04 17.77 4.42
CA ASN A 62 -13.43 17.64 4.89
C ASN A 62 -13.56 16.96 6.25
N TYR A 63 -12.57 16.17 6.69
CA TYR A 63 -12.63 15.55 8.01
C TYR A 63 -12.43 16.57 9.14
N GLU A 64 -13.42 16.79 10.00
CA GLU A 64 -13.30 17.69 11.14
C GLU A 64 -12.77 16.92 12.37
N LEU A 65 -11.64 17.39 12.93
CA LEU A 65 -11.06 16.75 14.11
C LEU A 65 -11.84 17.08 15.38
N ASP A 66 -12.03 16.08 16.24
CA ASP A 66 -12.39 16.30 17.64
C ASP A 66 -11.11 16.67 18.42
N TYR A 67 -10.84 17.97 18.52
CA TYR A 67 -9.63 18.47 19.17
C TYR A 67 -9.56 18.12 20.67
N ASP A 68 -10.70 18.04 21.36
CA ASP A 68 -10.75 17.72 22.79
C ASP A 68 -10.30 16.28 23.06
N ILE A 69 -10.63 15.36 22.16
CA ILE A 69 -10.16 13.97 22.24
C ILE A 69 -8.74 13.85 21.67
N ALA A 70 -8.42 14.53 20.57
CA ALA A 70 -7.09 14.52 19.99
C ALA A 70 -6.02 14.97 20.99
N ASP A 71 -6.26 16.01 21.79
CA ASP A 71 -5.32 16.45 22.81
C ASP A 71 -5.08 15.41 23.91
N LYS A 72 -6.07 14.55 24.21
CA LYS A 72 -5.91 13.42 25.15
C LYS A 72 -5.10 12.27 24.56
N ILE A 73 -5.08 12.11 23.24
CA ILE A 73 -4.29 11.09 22.53
C ILE A 73 -2.79 11.44 22.54
N LYS A 74 -2.48 12.73 22.43
CA LYS A 74 -1.11 13.25 22.28
C LYS A 74 -0.08 12.72 23.29
N PRO A 75 -0.34 12.62 24.60
CA PRO A 75 0.61 12.01 25.53
C PRO A 75 0.74 10.49 25.35
N LEU A 76 -0.33 9.80 24.94
CA LEU A 76 -0.39 8.34 24.86
C LEU A 76 0.33 7.79 23.62
N ILE A 77 0.30 8.53 22.52
CA ILE A 77 0.77 8.05 21.21
C ILE A 77 2.29 8.11 21.01
N LYS A 78 3.04 8.79 21.90
CA LYS A 78 4.48 9.05 21.75
C LYS A 78 5.34 7.79 21.72
N GLU A 79 4.92 6.75 22.43
CA GLU A 79 5.62 5.46 22.56
C GLU A 79 5.00 4.38 21.66
N ILE A 80 4.10 4.77 20.78
CA ILE A 80 3.38 3.84 19.91
C ILE A 80 4.07 3.79 18.55
N GLU A 81 4.28 2.57 18.10
CA GLU A 81 4.65 2.25 16.73
C GLU A 81 3.36 1.99 15.95
N ILE A 82 3.19 2.65 14.81
CA ILE A 82 1.99 2.56 13.99
C ILE A 82 2.38 1.96 12.65
N THR A 83 1.65 0.94 12.20
CA THR A 83 1.76 0.40 10.85
C THR A 83 0.41 0.53 10.15
N VAL A 84 0.39 1.13 8.97
CA VAL A 84 -0.82 1.30 8.16
C VAL A 84 -0.67 0.46 6.89
N PHE A 85 -1.56 -0.50 6.71
CA PHE A 85 -1.77 -1.20 5.45
C PHE A 85 -2.94 -0.57 4.72
N MET A 86 -2.73 -0.09 3.51
CA MET A 86 -3.79 0.55 2.71
C MET A 86 -3.60 0.26 1.21
N GLY A 87 -4.62 0.55 0.41
CA GLY A 87 -4.54 0.47 -1.05
C GLY A 87 -4.94 1.80 -1.66
N THR A 88 -4.12 2.37 -2.54
CA THR A 88 -4.52 3.60 -3.26
C THR A 88 -5.67 3.36 -4.22
N TRP A 89 -5.95 2.12 -4.60
CA TRP A 89 -7.12 1.69 -5.39
C TRP A 89 -8.40 1.51 -4.55
N CYS A 90 -8.27 1.32 -3.23
CA CYS A 90 -9.36 0.91 -2.35
C CYS A 90 -10.20 2.11 -1.88
N SER A 91 -11.52 2.05 -2.05
CA SER A 91 -12.46 3.10 -1.65
C SER A 91 -12.37 3.43 -0.16
N ASP A 92 -12.36 2.40 0.70
CA ASP A 92 -12.34 2.58 2.15
C ASP A 92 -11.01 3.17 2.60
N SER A 93 -9.91 2.77 1.92
CA SER A 93 -8.59 3.35 2.17
C SER A 93 -8.55 4.83 1.81
N ARG A 94 -9.17 5.21 0.68
CA ARG A 94 -9.29 6.61 0.24
C ARG A 94 -10.18 7.44 1.17
N MET A 95 -11.20 6.83 1.76
CA MET A 95 -12.15 7.50 2.65
C MET A 95 -11.57 7.70 4.06
N HIS A 96 -11.03 6.63 4.67
CA HIS A 96 -10.71 6.62 6.10
C HIS A 96 -9.25 6.98 6.44
N SER A 97 -8.30 6.63 5.58
CA SER A 97 -6.88 6.93 5.85
C SER A 97 -6.59 8.44 5.95
N PRO A 98 -7.19 9.33 5.13
CA PRO A 98 -6.98 10.77 5.25
C PRO A 98 -7.35 11.36 6.62
N ALA A 99 -8.43 10.87 7.25
CA ALA A 99 -8.82 11.27 8.60
C ALA A 99 -7.74 10.92 9.63
N PHE A 100 -7.22 9.69 9.56
CA PHE A 100 -6.08 9.26 10.38
C PHE A 100 -4.86 10.16 10.16
N PHE A 101 -4.50 10.42 8.90
CA PHE A 101 -3.36 11.26 8.59
C PHE A 101 -3.50 12.69 9.12
N LYS A 102 -4.71 13.28 9.03
CA LYS A 102 -5.01 14.60 9.60
C LYS A 102 -4.77 14.63 11.10
N LEU A 103 -5.26 13.61 11.80
CA LEU A 103 -5.03 13.46 13.23
C LEU A 103 -3.52 13.34 13.53
N THR A 104 -2.78 12.49 12.81
CA THR A 104 -1.33 12.34 13.06
C THR A 104 -0.52 13.62 12.81
N ASP A 105 -0.94 14.45 11.85
CA ASP A 105 -0.34 15.76 11.59
C ASP A 105 -0.60 16.73 12.75
N TYR A 106 -1.84 16.79 13.25
CA TYR A 106 -2.19 17.58 14.43
C TYR A 106 -1.39 17.15 15.67
N LEU A 107 -1.27 15.83 15.89
CA LEU A 107 -0.53 15.24 17.00
C LEU A 107 0.99 15.37 16.85
N LYS A 108 1.48 15.74 15.66
CA LYS A 108 2.90 15.85 15.31
C LYS A 108 3.66 14.54 15.54
N ILE A 109 3.06 13.42 15.12
CA ILE A 109 3.71 12.12 15.19
C ILE A 109 4.94 12.14 14.29
N LYS A 110 6.07 11.61 14.79
CA LYS A 110 7.31 11.54 14.01
C LYS A 110 7.17 10.44 12.96
N ASP A 111 7.65 10.70 11.73
CA ASP A 111 7.63 9.71 10.65
C ASP A 111 8.28 8.38 11.05
N LYS A 112 9.33 8.40 11.89
CA LYS A 112 9.98 7.18 12.39
C LYS A 112 9.08 6.25 13.23
N ASN A 113 7.94 6.76 13.72
CA ASN A 113 6.96 6.00 14.48
C ASN A 113 5.85 5.44 13.57
N MET A 114 5.88 5.71 12.26
CA MET A 114 4.84 5.30 11.31
C MET A 114 5.44 4.57 10.11
N ASN A 115 4.95 3.36 9.86
CA ASN A 115 5.22 2.60 8.64
C ASN A 115 3.95 2.62 7.77
N LEU A 116 4.03 3.20 6.58
CA LEU A 116 2.92 3.26 5.63
C LEU A 116 3.19 2.30 4.49
N ILE A 117 2.28 1.35 4.28
CA ILE A 117 2.46 0.22 3.38
C ILE A 117 1.26 0.17 2.43
N ALA A 118 1.54 0.34 1.14
CA ALA A 118 0.56 0.22 0.08
C ALA A 118 0.54 -1.21 -0.49
N MET A 119 -0.65 -1.74 -0.78
CA MET A 119 -0.86 -3.14 -1.15
C MET A 119 -1.45 -3.32 -2.54
N THR A 120 -1.22 -4.48 -3.15
CA THR A 120 -1.93 -4.92 -4.37
C THR A 120 -3.43 -5.17 -4.08
N LEU A 121 -4.23 -5.38 -5.15
CA LEU A 121 -5.63 -5.83 -5.05
C LEU A 121 -5.78 -7.10 -4.21
N ASP A 122 -4.83 -8.03 -4.33
CA ASP A 122 -4.77 -9.28 -3.56
C ASP A 122 -4.26 -9.09 -2.12
N LYS A 123 -4.08 -7.84 -1.68
CA LYS A 123 -3.58 -7.47 -0.33
C LYS A 123 -2.23 -8.12 -0.02
N THR A 124 -1.33 -8.06 -0.99
CA THR A 124 0.07 -8.49 -0.84
C THR A 124 1.02 -7.32 -1.10
N THR A 125 2.29 -7.48 -0.72
CA THR A 125 3.35 -6.52 -1.00
C THR A 125 4.56 -7.20 -1.63
N PRO A 126 5.41 -6.48 -2.38
CA PRO A 126 6.60 -7.06 -3.03
C PRO A 126 7.53 -7.75 -2.03
N ASP A 127 7.69 -7.17 -0.85
CA ASP A 127 8.58 -7.65 0.21
C ASP A 127 7.86 -8.55 1.23
N SER A 128 6.61 -8.94 0.96
CA SER A 128 5.78 -9.77 1.85
C SER A 128 5.60 -9.20 3.28
N LEU A 129 5.53 -7.87 3.42
CA LEU A 129 5.38 -7.15 4.69
C LEU A 129 4.08 -7.50 5.43
N GLU A 130 3.07 -7.98 4.72
CA GLU A 130 1.79 -8.42 5.26
C GLU A 130 1.87 -9.77 6.00
N LYS A 131 2.94 -10.55 5.79
CA LYS A 131 3.06 -11.88 6.40
C LYS A 131 3.02 -11.80 7.92
N ASN A 132 2.21 -12.66 8.51
CA ASN A 132 1.99 -12.73 9.96
C ASN A 132 1.44 -11.43 10.57
N GLN A 133 0.80 -10.56 9.77
CA GLN A 133 0.09 -9.37 10.27
C GLN A 133 -1.44 -9.53 10.23
N ASP A 134 -1.97 -10.63 9.68
CA ASP A 134 -3.41 -10.92 9.57
C ASP A 134 -4.21 -9.81 8.86
N ILE A 135 -3.71 -9.37 7.70
CA ILE A 135 -4.33 -8.29 6.91
C ILE A 135 -5.39 -8.89 5.97
N ILE A 136 -6.63 -8.95 6.45
CA ILE A 136 -7.78 -9.43 5.67
C ILE A 136 -8.49 -8.26 4.99
N ASN A 137 -8.67 -7.14 5.69
CA ASN A 137 -9.34 -5.93 5.21
C ASN A 137 -8.40 -4.72 5.29
N ILE A 138 -8.63 -3.73 4.43
CA ILE A 138 -7.83 -2.50 4.38
C ILE A 138 -8.76 -1.28 4.26
N PRO A 139 -8.41 -0.12 4.83
CA PRO A 139 -7.15 0.15 5.53
C PRO A 139 -7.11 -0.54 6.90
N THR A 140 -5.96 -1.07 7.30
CA THR A 140 -5.75 -1.58 8.66
C THR A 140 -4.66 -0.77 9.33
N ILE A 141 -4.97 -0.17 10.48
CA ILE A 141 -4.05 0.64 11.29
C ILE A 141 -3.73 -0.16 12.55
N ILE A 142 -2.49 -0.64 12.64
CA ILE A 142 -2.00 -1.45 13.75
C ILE A 142 -1.24 -0.55 14.73
N PHE A 143 -1.58 -0.66 16.02
CA PHE A 143 -0.90 0.02 17.10
C PHE A 143 -0.06 -0.98 17.90
N LYS A 144 1.24 -0.72 18.01
CA LYS A 144 2.18 -1.55 18.78
C LYS A 144 2.82 -0.73 19.89
N LYS A 145 2.98 -1.33 21.06
CA LYS A 145 3.75 -0.79 22.19
C LYS A 145 4.82 -1.79 22.58
N ASN A 146 6.07 -1.37 22.64
CA ASN A 146 7.23 -2.23 22.93
C ASN A 146 7.29 -3.46 21.99
N GLY A 147 7.05 -3.24 20.69
CA GLY A 147 7.04 -4.29 19.67
C GLY A 147 5.84 -5.25 19.70
N LYS A 148 4.95 -5.16 20.69
CA LYS A 148 3.74 -5.98 20.78
C LYS A 148 2.53 -5.20 20.30
N GLU A 149 1.73 -5.81 19.43
CA GLU A 149 0.43 -5.25 19.05
C GLU A 149 -0.50 -5.17 20.25
N ILE A 150 -1.07 -3.98 20.47
CA ILE A 150 -2.04 -3.71 21.53
C ILE A 150 -3.47 -3.75 20.98
N ASN A 151 -3.69 -3.23 19.76
CA ASN A 151 -4.95 -3.33 19.03
C ASN A 151 -4.77 -2.81 17.59
N ARG A 152 -5.84 -2.85 16.80
CA ARG A 152 -5.89 -2.32 15.44
C ARG A 152 -7.28 -1.76 15.10
N ILE A 153 -7.32 -0.77 14.21
CA ILE A 153 -8.54 -0.35 13.51
C ILE A 153 -8.55 -1.05 12.15
N VAL A 154 -9.68 -1.61 11.75
CA VAL A 154 -9.82 -2.38 10.51
C VAL A 154 -10.95 -1.78 9.67
N GLU A 155 -10.60 -1.33 8.47
CA GLU A 155 -11.42 -0.71 7.43
C GLU A 155 -11.96 0.69 7.77
N PHE A 156 -12.70 0.81 8.87
CA PHE A 156 -13.31 2.06 9.32
C PHE A 156 -13.36 2.16 10.86
N PRO A 157 -13.41 3.38 11.42
CA PRO A 157 -13.62 3.56 12.86
C PRO A 157 -15.04 3.16 13.28
N ILE A 158 -15.19 2.67 14.52
CA ILE A 158 -16.48 2.33 15.13
C ILE A 158 -17.25 3.59 15.55
N GLU A 159 -16.58 4.54 16.19
CA GLU A 159 -17.18 5.84 16.52
C GLU A 159 -16.59 6.95 15.66
N THR A 160 -15.32 7.28 15.89
CA THR A 160 -14.52 8.24 15.11
C THR A 160 -13.05 7.83 15.21
N ILE A 161 -12.19 8.36 14.34
CA ILE A 161 -10.77 8.01 14.38
C ILE A 161 -10.12 8.41 15.72
N GLU A 162 -10.49 9.56 16.30
CA GLU A 162 -9.99 10.02 17.59
C GLU A 162 -10.48 9.15 18.74
N LYS A 163 -11.78 8.85 18.78
CA LYS A 163 -12.37 8.06 19.88
C LYS A 163 -11.84 6.65 19.91
N ASP A 164 -11.78 6.00 18.76
CA ASP A 164 -11.25 4.64 18.62
C ASP A 164 -9.78 4.59 19.06
N ILE A 165 -8.94 5.50 18.55
CA ILE A 165 -7.54 5.59 18.93
C ILE A 165 -7.39 5.89 20.42
N TYR A 166 -8.19 6.82 20.96
CA TYR A 166 -8.16 7.11 22.39
C TYR A 166 -8.54 5.89 23.23
N ASN A 167 -9.58 5.16 22.86
CA ASN A 167 -10.01 3.95 23.56
C ASN A 167 -8.91 2.88 23.54
N ILE A 168 -8.31 2.62 22.37
CA ILE A 168 -7.17 1.70 22.23
C ILE A 168 -6.00 2.13 23.12
N LEU A 169 -5.57 3.38 23.03
CA LEU A 169 -4.35 3.85 23.69
C LEU A 169 -4.52 4.11 25.19
N SER A 170 -5.74 4.36 25.65
CA SER A 170 -6.06 4.47 27.08
C SER A 170 -6.31 3.12 27.76
N GLY A 171 -6.24 2.01 27.00
CA GLY A 171 -6.42 0.66 27.52
C GLY A 171 -7.87 0.33 27.86
N LYS A 172 -8.83 1.06 27.28
CA LYS A 172 -10.25 0.69 27.38
C LYS A 172 -10.54 -0.49 26.46
N ASP A 173 -11.63 -1.19 26.75
CA ASP A 173 -12.12 -2.22 25.85
C ASP A 173 -12.42 -1.62 24.47
N TYR A 174 -11.82 -2.23 23.45
CA TYR A 174 -12.00 -1.85 22.06
C TYR A 174 -12.06 -3.11 21.19
N LYS A 175 -13.09 -3.15 20.33
CA LYS A 175 -13.27 -4.17 19.31
C LYS A 175 -13.38 -3.47 17.96
N ASN A 176 -12.60 -3.93 16.98
CA ASN A 176 -12.76 -3.46 15.60
C ASN A 176 -14.03 -4.07 14.97
N ALA A 177 -14.39 -3.59 13.78
CA ALA A 177 -15.61 -3.97 13.07
C ALA A 177 -15.73 -5.48 12.77
N TYR A 178 -14.60 -6.20 12.85
CA TYR A 178 -14.49 -7.61 12.51
C TYR A 178 -14.10 -8.49 13.70
N ALA A 179 -14.07 -7.97 14.94
CA ALA A 179 -13.54 -8.68 16.10
C ALA A 179 -14.37 -9.91 16.54
N ASP A 180 -15.63 -10.01 16.10
CA ASP A 180 -16.56 -11.07 16.47
C ASP A 180 -16.80 -12.08 15.32
N PHE A 181 -15.99 -12.03 14.25
CA PHE A 181 -16.06 -12.94 13.09
C PHE A 181 -14.89 -13.93 13.05
#